data_AF-H3BIZ5-F1
#
_entry.id   AF-H3BIZ5-F1
#
_cell.length_a   1.000
_cell.length_b   1.000
_cell.length_c   1.000
_cell.angle_alpha   90.00
_cell.angle_beta   90.00
_cell.angle_gamma   90.00
#
_symmetry.space_group_name_H-M   'P 1'
#
loop_
_entity.id
_entity.type
_entity.pdbx_description
1 polymer ?
#
loop_
_entity_poly.entity_id
_entity_poly.type
_entity_poly.pdbx_seq_one_letter_code
_entity_poly.pdbx_strand_id
1 'polypeptide(L)'
;MADDSVLPSPSEITSLADSSVFDSKVAEMSKENLCLASTSNVDEEMPQVEARVIMVQDAGKQEELLKALKEMKVPCVKMDSMEEFESLDSPEFENIFVVTDFQNSVFNDLYKADCRIVGPPVILNCAQRGEPLPFSCRPLYCTSMLNLVLCFTGFRKKEELVKLVTLVHHMGGV
;
A
#
# COMPACT_ATOMS: atom_id res chain seq x y z
N MET A 1 33.97 23.32 -60.21
CA MET A 1 35.44 23.20 -60.31
C MET A 1 35.98 23.25 -58.89
N ALA A 2 36.70 22.19 -58.51
CA ALA A 2 37.64 21.96 -57.39
C ALA A 2 37.60 22.95 -56.21
N ASP A 3 37.20 22.48 -55.01
CA ASP A 3 38.04 21.86 -53.97
C ASP A 3 38.75 22.92 -53.11
N ASP A 4 38.40 22.99 -51.82
CA ASP A 4 39.43 22.92 -50.80
C ASP A 4 38.86 22.46 -49.45
N SER A 5 39.63 21.61 -48.79
CA SER A 5 39.24 20.77 -47.67
C SER A 5 40.24 20.94 -46.54
N VAL A 6 39.81 21.23 -45.31
CA VAL A 6 40.64 21.08 -44.10
C VAL A 6 39.79 20.67 -42.90
N LEU A 7 40.02 19.46 -42.41
CA LEU A 7 39.92 19.07 -40.99
C LEU A 7 41.36 18.78 -40.51
N PRO A 8 41.72 19.06 -39.25
CA PRO A 8 41.67 17.97 -38.26
C PRO A 8 41.36 18.39 -36.80
N SER A 9 40.51 17.58 -36.13
CA SER A 9 40.76 16.81 -34.88
C SER A 9 41.13 17.50 -33.52
N PRO A 10 41.01 16.79 -32.37
CA PRO A 10 40.43 17.29 -31.12
C PRO A 10 41.45 17.55 -29.99
N SER A 11 41.05 18.36 -29.00
CA SER A 11 41.45 18.46 -27.58
C SER A 11 40.76 19.75 -27.08
N GLU A 12 40.14 19.90 -25.92
CA GLU A 12 40.66 19.68 -24.58
C GLU A 12 39.49 19.58 -23.58
N ILE A 13 39.75 18.79 -22.54
CA ILE A 13 38.95 18.61 -21.34
C ILE A 13 39.08 19.89 -20.49
N THR A 14 37.98 20.57 -20.16
CA THR A 14 37.93 21.45 -19.00
C THR A 14 36.66 21.22 -18.18
N SER A 15 36.91 20.54 -17.07
CA SER A 15 36.13 20.54 -15.84
C SER A 15 35.84 21.96 -15.38
N LEU A 16 34.57 22.25 -15.09
CA LEU A 16 34.21 23.17 -14.01
C LEU A 16 33.09 22.53 -13.20
N ALA A 17 33.49 22.09 -12.01
CA ALA A 17 32.62 21.88 -10.89
C ALA A 17 31.90 23.20 -10.58
N ASP A 18 30.61 23.12 -10.29
CA ASP A 18 30.03 24.07 -9.36
C ASP A 18 29.15 23.33 -8.36
N SER A 19 29.43 23.68 -7.10
CA SER A 19 28.97 22.96 -5.92
C SER A 19 27.63 23.54 -5.51
N SER A 20 26.58 22.73 -5.53
CA SER A 20 25.37 23.05 -4.77
C SER A 20 25.21 22.01 -3.66
N VAL A 21 25.68 22.39 -2.48
CA VAL A 21 25.29 21.78 -1.21
C VAL A 21 23.81 22.12 -1.00
N PHE A 22 22.93 21.20 -1.35
CA PHE A 22 21.59 21.16 -0.77
C PHE A 22 21.55 20.00 0.21
N ASP A 23 21.79 20.31 1.47
CA ASP A 23 21.58 19.41 2.59
C ASP A 23 20.07 19.31 2.85
N SER A 24 19.37 18.60 1.96
CA SER A 24 18.01 18.16 2.21
C SER A 24 18.08 16.83 2.91
N LYS A 25 18.16 16.89 4.24
CA LYS A 25 17.92 15.75 5.12
C LYS A 25 16.44 15.34 5.00
N VAL A 26 16.12 14.63 3.91
CA VAL A 26 14.93 13.79 3.84
C VAL A 26 15.26 12.62 4.75
N ALA A 27 14.57 12.52 5.87
CA ALA A 27 14.56 11.29 6.64
C ALA A 27 13.92 10.23 5.73
N GLU A 28 14.76 9.40 5.11
CA GLU A 28 14.36 8.17 4.46
C GLU A 28 13.66 7.31 5.52
N MET A 29 12.34 7.31 5.50
CA MET A 29 11.59 6.16 6.00
C MET A 29 11.37 5.21 4.83
N SER A 30 12.48 4.62 4.38
CA SER A 30 12.46 3.43 3.54
C SER A 30 11.93 2.28 4.38
N LYS A 31 10.61 2.13 4.37
CA LYS A 31 9.96 0.81 4.43
C LYS A 31 9.28 0.62 3.09
N GLU A 32 10.11 0.38 2.08
CA GLU A 32 9.75 -0.48 0.97
C GLU A 32 9.16 -1.76 1.55
N ASN A 33 7.95 -2.13 1.12
CA ASN A 33 7.36 -3.45 1.25
C ASN A 33 6.10 -3.45 0.38
N LEU A 34 6.32 -3.42 -0.94
CA LEU A 34 5.61 -4.40 -1.74
C LEU A 34 6.33 -5.70 -1.40
N CYS A 35 5.71 -6.61 -0.64
CA CYS A 35 6.23 -7.97 -0.52
C CYS A 35 6.08 -8.65 -1.88
N LEU A 36 6.92 -8.23 -2.85
CA LEU A 36 7.32 -9.08 -3.95
C LEU A 36 8.01 -10.26 -3.27
N ALA A 37 7.33 -11.41 -3.27
CA ALA A 37 7.89 -12.68 -2.84
C ALA A 37 9.24 -12.86 -3.55
N SER A 38 10.30 -12.50 -2.83
CA SER A 38 11.67 -12.62 -3.30
C SER A 38 12.03 -14.07 -3.05
N THR A 39 12.28 -14.81 -4.12
CA THR A 39 12.81 -16.17 -4.03
C THR A 39 14.26 -16.10 -3.53
N SER A 40 14.44 -15.94 -2.23
CA SER A 40 15.70 -16.21 -1.55
C SER A 40 15.40 -17.20 -0.43
N ASN A 41 15.95 -18.41 -0.58
CA ASN A 41 15.85 -19.51 0.37
C ASN A 41 16.33 -19.09 1.78
N VAL A 42 15.39 -18.60 2.58
CA VAL A 42 15.37 -18.72 4.03
C VAL A 42 13.92 -19.08 4.32
N ASP A 43 13.69 -20.28 4.83
CA ASP A 43 12.38 -20.70 5.35
C ASP A 43 12.06 -19.84 6.59
N GLU A 44 11.74 -18.57 6.39
CA GLU A 44 10.90 -17.80 7.31
C GLU A 44 9.52 -18.44 7.16
N GLU A 45 9.27 -19.48 7.95
CA GLU A 45 7.96 -20.11 8.04
C GLU A 45 6.98 -19.03 8.50
N MET A 46 6.32 -18.41 7.51
CA MET A 46 5.29 -17.41 7.71
C MET A 46 4.31 -18.01 8.74
N PRO A 47 3.96 -17.28 9.82
CA PRO A 47 3.16 -17.83 10.89
C PRO A 47 1.95 -18.55 10.28
N GLN A 48 1.71 -19.82 10.66
CA GLN A 48 0.52 -20.57 10.23
C GLN A 48 -0.76 -20.06 10.92
N VAL A 49 -0.84 -18.76 11.12
CA VAL A 49 -1.91 -18.05 11.79
C VAL A 49 -3.00 -17.84 10.74
N GLU A 50 -4.21 -18.28 11.05
CA GLU A 50 -5.33 -18.19 10.12
C GLU A 50 -5.80 -16.73 10.01
N ALA A 51 -6.05 -16.24 8.79
CA ALA A 51 -6.55 -14.89 8.62
C ALA A 51 -8.03 -14.80 9.04
N ARG A 52 -8.37 -13.83 9.89
CA ARG A 52 -9.74 -13.54 10.32
C ARG A 52 -10.12 -12.12 9.92
N VAL A 53 -11.28 -11.99 9.28
CA VAL A 53 -11.79 -10.69 8.84
C VAL A 53 -12.68 -10.06 9.91
N ILE A 54 -12.39 -8.82 10.25
CA ILE A 54 -13.15 -8.02 11.21
C ILE A 54 -13.93 -6.96 10.44
N MET A 55 -15.24 -7.09 10.41
CA MET A 55 -16.13 -6.12 9.77
C MET A 55 -16.43 -5.00 10.74
N VAL A 56 -15.89 -3.82 10.47
CA VAL A 56 -16.00 -2.66 11.35
C VAL A 56 -17.27 -1.87 11.04
N GLN A 57 -18.13 -1.69 12.04
CA GLN A 57 -19.32 -0.84 11.99
C GLN A 57 -20.21 -1.14 10.76
N ASP A 58 -20.35 -0.17 9.86
CA ASP A 58 -21.22 -0.27 8.69
C ASP A 58 -20.79 -1.36 7.71
N ALA A 59 -19.52 -1.78 7.72
CA ALA A 59 -19.09 -2.95 6.96
C ALA A 59 -19.91 -4.18 7.39
N GLY A 60 -20.18 -4.34 8.70
CA GLY A 60 -20.96 -5.41 9.30
C GLY A 60 -22.42 -5.52 8.80
N LYS A 61 -22.94 -4.47 8.17
CA LYS A 61 -24.31 -4.38 7.65
C LYS A 61 -24.39 -4.72 6.15
N GLN A 62 -23.27 -4.76 5.44
CA GLN A 62 -23.23 -5.06 4.02
C GLN A 62 -23.39 -6.56 3.77
N GLU A 63 -24.57 -6.98 3.31
CA GLU A 63 -24.89 -8.39 3.05
C GLU A 63 -23.98 -9.01 1.96
N GLU A 64 -23.65 -8.22 0.93
CA GLU A 64 -22.73 -8.64 -0.14
C GLU A 64 -21.36 -9.02 0.40
N LEU A 65 -20.84 -8.28 1.39
CA LEU A 65 -19.55 -8.55 2.00
C LEU A 65 -19.58 -9.85 2.83
N LEU A 66 -20.65 -10.06 3.60
CA LEU A 66 -20.85 -11.31 4.35
C LEU A 66 -20.94 -12.53 3.44
N LYS A 67 -21.62 -12.39 2.30
CA LYS A 67 -21.72 -13.45 1.30
C LYS A 67 -20.36 -13.76 0.68
N ALA A 68 -19.61 -12.73 0.28
CA ALA A 68 -18.27 -12.87 -0.28
C ALA A 68 -17.30 -13.59 0.67
N LEU A 69 -17.30 -13.23 1.96
CA LEU A 69 -16.46 -13.88 2.97
C LEU A 69 -16.80 -15.36 3.18
N LYS A 70 -18.09 -15.71 3.14
CA LYS A 70 -18.54 -17.11 3.19
C LYS A 70 -18.10 -17.91 1.97
N GLU A 71 -18.17 -17.32 0.78
CA GLU A 71 -17.72 -17.96 -0.46
C GLU A 71 -16.20 -18.21 -0.44
N MET A 72 -15.43 -17.27 0.11
CA MET A 72 -13.99 -17.41 0.32
C MET A 72 -13.60 -18.36 1.45
N LYS A 73 -14.55 -18.79 2.29
CA LYS A 73 -14.33 -19.59 3.51
C LYS A 73 -13.39 -18.90 4.52
N VAL A 74 -13.43 -17.58 4.59
CA VAL A 74 -12.63 -16.80 5.54
C VAL A 74 -13.45 -16.52 6.80
N PRO A 75 -12.96 -16.87 8.01
CA PRO A 75 -13.64 -16.53 9.25
C PRO A 75 -13.90 -15.02 9.37
N CYS A 76 -15.11 -14.63 9.77
CA CYS A 76 -15.46 -13.22 9.92
C CYS A 76 -16.17 -12.91 11.25
N VAL A 77 -15.83 -11.77 11.86
CA VAL A 77 -16.42 -11.24 13.10
C VAL A 77 -16.87 -9.80 12.86
N LYS A 78 -17.95 -9.37 13.52
CA LYS A 78 -18.41 -7.97 13.48
C LYS A 78 -17.88 -7.24 14.71
N MET A 79 -17.49 -5.98 14.52
CA MET A 79 -17.05 -5.08 15.58
C MET A 79 -17.81 -3.76 15.45
N ASP A 80 -18.68 -3.45 16.42
CA ASP A 80 -19.53 -2.26 16.37
C ASP A 80 -18.86 -1.05 17.07
N SER A 81 -18.00 -1.30 18.05
CA SER A 81 -17.28 -0.28 18.84
C SER A 81 -15.79 -0.60 18.94
N MET A 82 -14.97 0.44 19.15
CA MET A 82 -13.54 0.28 19.44
C MET A 82 -13.29 -0.38 20.81
N GLU A 83 -14.27 -0.36 21.71
CA GLU A 83 -14.18 -1.05 23.02
C GLU A 83 -14.02 -2.58 22.85
N GLU A 84 -14.55 -3.14 21.76
CA GLU A 84 -14.44 -4.56 21.45
C GLU A 84 -13.06 -4.92 20.88
N PHE A 85 -12.26 -3.94 20.44
CA PHE A 85 -10.97 -4.14 19.78
C PHE A 85 -10.00 -5.00 20.62
N GLU A 86 -9.93 -4.77 21.93
CA GLU A 86 -9.05 -5.53 22.83
C GLU A 86 -9.44 -7.01 22.91
N SER A 87 -10.75 -7.32 22.81
CA SER A 87 -11.25 -8.69 22.85
C SER A 87 -10.95 -9.50 21.58
N LEU A 88 -10.54 -8.81 20.51
CA LEU A 88 -10.20 -9.43 19.23
C LEU A 88 -8.74 -9.88 19.16
N ASP A 89 -7.88 -9.45 20.10
CA ASP A 89 -6.48 -9.85 20.14
C ASP A 89 -6.38 -11.33 20.50
N SER A 90 -5.94 -12.14 19.55
CA SER A 90 -5.90 -13.60 19.68
C SER A 90 -4.72 -14.11 18.87
N PRO A 91 -3.78 -14.87 19.47
CA PRO A 91 -2.58 -15.34 18.78
C PRO A 91 -2.88 -16.39 17.69
N GLU A 92 -4.10 -16.93 17.69
CA GLU A 92 -4.57 -17.91 16.70
C GLU A 92 -4.93 -17.28 15.35
N PHE A 93 -5.20 -15.96 15.32
CA PHE A 93 -5.70 -15.28 14.13
C PHE A 93 -4.95 -14.00 13.79
N GLU A 94 -4.71 -13.78 12.49
CA GLU A 94 -4.27 -12.50 11.97
C GLU A 94 -5.52 -11.68 11.64
N ASN A 95 -5.75 -10.61 12.40
CA ASN A 95 -6.93 -9.77 12.23
C ASN A 95 -6.78 -8.81 11.05
N ILE A 96 -7.72 -8.89 10.11
CA ILE A 96 -7.83 -7.99 8.95
C ILE A 96 -9.09 -7.15 9.09
N PHE A 97 -8.95 -5.84 9.29
CA PHE A 97 -10.07 -4.94 9.54
C PHE A 97 -10.62 -4.39 8.23
N VAL A 98 -11.91 -4.63 7.97
CA VAL A 98 -12.63 -4.08 6.83
C VAL A 98 -13.32 -2.78 7.24
N VAL A 99 -12.90 -1.67 6.63
CA VAL A 99 -13.43 -0.33 6.91
C VAL A 99 -14.00 0.29 5.64
N THR A 100 -15.24 0.80 5.71
CA THR A 100 -15.98 1.33 4.55
C THR A 100 -15.47 2.68 4.05
N ASP A 101 -14.89 3.50 4.93
CA ASP A 101 -14.37 4.83 4.62
C ASP A 101 -13.05 5.11 5.38
N PHE A 102 -11.99 5.42 4.63
CA PHE A 102 -10.65 5.73 5.15
C PHE A 102 -10.49 7.20 5.58
N GLN A 103 -11.60 7.87 5.92
CA GLN A 103 -11.61 9.21 6.49
C GLN A 103 -12.23 9.25 7.89
N ASN A 104 -12.77 8.12 8.37
CA ASN A 104 -13.47 8.06 9.64
C ASN A 104 -12.51 8.01 10.85
N SER A 105 -13.01 8.35 12.05
CA SER A 105 -12.22 8.27 13.28
C SER A 105 -11.67 6.86 13.53
N VAL A 106 -12.53 5.85 13.36
CA VAL A 106 -12.15 4.44 13.55
C VAL A 106 -11.02 4.00 12.63
N PHE A 107 -10.99 4.48 11.38
CA PHE A 107 -9.87 4.23 10.49
C PHE A 107 -8.56 4.77 11.08
N ASN A 108 -8.58 6.02 11.56
CA ASN A 108 -7.39 6.65 12.14
C ASN A 108 -6.92 5.92 13.40
N ASP A 109 -7.84 5.42 14.21
CA ASP A 109 -7.51 4.72 15.43
C ASP A 109 -6.90 3.34 15.14
N LEU A 110 -7.48 2.57 14.21
CA LEU A 110 -6.91 1.32 13.72
C LEU A 110 -5.56 1.53 13.03
N TYR A 111 -5.41 2.62 12.26
CA TYR A 111 -4.18 2.93 11.55
C TYR A 111 -3.04 3.28 12.53
N LYS A 112 -3.34 4.02 13.61
CA LYS A 112 -2.36 4.30 14.68
C LYS A 112 -1.99 3.06 15.49
N ALA A 113 -2.87 2.06 15.54
CA ALA A 113 -2.64 0.78 16.18
C ALA A 113 -1.90 -0.22 15.27
N ASP A 114 -1.35 0.22 14.14
CA ASP A 114 -0.63 -0.60 13.15
C ASP A 114 -1.43 -1.84 12.69
N CYS A 115 -2.76 -1.71 12.61
CA CYS A 115 -3.64 -2.79 12.16
C CYS A 115 -3.62 -2.96 10.64
N ARG A 116 -3.81 -4.20 10.17
CA ARG A 116 -4.02 -4.48 8.73
C ARG A 116 -5.43 -4.09 8.32
N ILE A 117 -5.55 -3.03 7.52
CA ILE A 117 -6.84 -2.44 7.13
C ILE A 117 -7.07 -2.61 5.62
N VAL A 118 -8.27 -3.06 5.26
CA VAL A 118 -8.71 -3.16 3.86
C VAL A 118 -10.09 -2.54 3.65
N GLY A 119 -10.39 -2.15 2.41
CA GLY A 119 -11.71 -1.70 2.02
C GLY A 119 -12.62 -2.84 1.55
N PRO A 120 -13.95 -2.68 1.62
CA PRO A 120 -14.91 -3.62 1.05
C PRO A 120 -14.62 -4.04 -0.40
N PRO A 121 -14.20 -3.14 -1.31
CA PRO A 121 -13.90 -3.52 -2.69
C PRO A 121 -12.84 -4.62 -2.82
N VAL A 122 -11.87 -4.67 -1.91
CA VAL A 122 -10.84 -5.73 -1.90
C VAL A 122 -11.49 -7.10 -1.67
N ILE A 123 -12.34 -7.21 -0.65
CA ILE A 123 -13.01 -8.46 -0.30
C ILE A 123 -13.89 -8.94 -1.45
N LEU A 124 -14.71 -8.05 -2.00
CA LEU A 124 -15.63 -8.37 -3.10
C LEU A 124 -14.86 -8.83 -4.35
N ASN A 125 -13.77 -8.13 -4.70
CA ASN A 125 -12.95 -8.51 -5.85
C ASN A 125 -12.25 -9.86 -5.65
N CYS A 126 -11.77 -10.16 -4.44
CA CYS A 126 -11.14 -11.44 -4.12
C CYS A 126 -12.15 -12.60 -4.23
N ALA A 127 -13.35 -12.43 -3.69
CA ALA A 127 -14.41 -13.44 -3.80
C ALA A 127 -14.83 -13.70 -5.25
N GLN A 128 -15.00 -12.64 -6.04
CA GLN A 128 -15.37 -12.75 -7.47
C GLN A 128 -14.30 -13.47 -8.29
N ARG A 129 -13.02 -13.27 -7.97
CA ARG A 129 -11.90 -13.84 -8.72
C ARG A 129 -11.40 -15.17 -8.14
N GLY A 130 -11.89 -15.59 -6.98
CA GLY A 130 -11.43 -16.78 -6.27
C GLY A 130 -9.98 -16.66 -5.80
N GLU A 131 -9.53 -15.45 -5.46
CA GLU A 131 -8.16 -15.16 -5.05
C GLU A 131 -8.05 -14.99 -3.53
N PRO A 132 -6.89 -15.28 -2.93
CA PRO A 132 -6.66 -15.01 -1.52
C PRO A 132 -6.61 -13.51 -1.24
N LEU A 133 -6.83 -13.12 0.02
CA LEU A 133 -6.71 -11.72 0.43
C LEU A 133 -5.27 -11.21 0.25
N PRO A 134 -5.08 -10.06 -0.42
CA PRO A 134 -3.74 -9.52 -0.65
C PRO A 134 -3.11 -9.08 0.67
N PHE A 135 -1.82 -9.37 0.84
CA PHE A 135 -1.03 -8.84 1.94
C PHE A 135 -0.50 -7.45 1.59
N SER A 136 -0.79 -6.47 2.45
CA SER A 136 -0.29 -5.10 2.30
C SER A 136 0.10 -4.53 3.65
N CYS A 137 1.26 -3.90 3.73
CA CYS A 137 1.72 -3.19 4.93
C CYS A 137 1.03 -1.83 5.12
N ARG A 138 0.34 -1.34 4.09
CA ARG A 138 -0.43 -0.09 4.09
C ARG A 138 -1.92 -0.41 3.97
N PRO A 139 -2.81 0.46 4.48
CA PRO A 139 -4.24 0.31 4.26
C PRO A 139 -4.57 0.27 2.77
N LEU A 140 -5.36 -0.73 2.35
CA LEU A 140 -5.70 -0.98 0.96
C LEU A 140 -7.22 -0.89 0.76
N TYR A 141 -7.70 0.21 0.19
CA TYR A 141 -9.13 0.40 -0.06
C TYR A 141 -9.63 -0.40 -1.26
N CYS A 142 -8.88 -0.39 -2.35
CA CYS A 142 -9.16 -1.16 -3.56
C CYS A 142 -7.85 -1.49 -4.29
N THR A 143 -7.93 -2.26 -5.37
CA THR A 143 -6.77 -2.72 -6.16
C THR A 143 -6.69 -2.05 -7.53
N SER A 144 -7.37 -0.92 -7.73
CA SER A 144 -7.46 -0.24 -9.03
C SER A 144 -6.11 0.20 -9.60
N MET A 145 -5.13 0.45 -8.73
CA MET A 145 -3.78 0.85 -9.11
C MET A 145 -2.73 -0.19 -8.70
N LEU A 146 -3.18 -1.41 -8.37
CA LEU A 146 -2.28 -2.51 -8.07
C LEU A 146 -1.36 -2.76 -9.27
N ASN A 147 -0.06 -2.90 -9.00
CA ASN A 147 1.01 -3.06 -10.00
C ASN A 147 1.26 -1.83 -10.89
N LEU A 148 0.80 -0.64 -10.49
CA LEU A 148 1.18 0.62 -11.14
C LEU A 148 2.27 1.32 -10.33
N VAL A 149 3.28 1.84 -11.05
CA VAL A 149 4.32 2.70 -10.50
C VAL A 149 4.09 4.12 -11.00
N LEU A 150 3.96 5.08 -10.08
CA LEU A 150 3.62 6.46 -10.37
C LEU A 150 4.74 7.41 -10.02
N CYS A 151 4.98 8.37 -10.91
CA CYS A 151 5.92 9.47 -10.68
C CYS A 151 5.15 10.79 -10.67
N PHE A 152 5.26 11.54 -9.58
CA PHE A 152 4.64 12.85 -9.43
C PHE A 152 5.63 13.97 -9.73
N THR A 153 5.21 14.94 -10.56
CA THR A 153 6.00 16.14 -10.86
C THR A 153 5.11 17.38 -10.89
N GLY A 154 5.69 18.58 -10.78
CA GLY A 154 4.94 19.84 -10.95
C GLY A 154 4.09 20.30 -9.76
N PHE A 155 4.18 19.64 -8.60
CA PHE A 155 3.45 20.03 -7.39
C PHE A 155 4.14 21.17 -6.66
N ARG A 156 3.38 22.25 -6.35
CA ARG A 156 3.88 23.39 -5.58
C ARG A 156 3.50 23.33 -4.10
N LYS A 157 2.45 22.58 -3.75
CA LYS A 157 1.98 22.40 -2.37
C LYS A 157 2.25 20.98 -1.91
N LYS A 158 2.92 20.85 -0.78
CA LYS A 158 3.31 19.55 -0.22
C LYS A 158 2.07 18.73 0.20
N GLU A 159 1.06 19.40 0.71
CA GLU A 159 -0.17 18.79 1.25
C GLU A 159 -0.98 18.10 0.15
N GLU A 160 -1.04 18.71 -1.04
CA GLU A 160 -1.70 18.14 -2.22
C GLU A 160 -0.96 16.88 -2.71
N LEU A 161 0.37 16.93 -2.75
CA LEU A 161 1.20 15.79 -3.12
C LEU A 161 1.05 14.63 -2.12
N VAL A 162 1.11 14.92 -0.82
CA VAL A 162 0.92 13.91 0.23
C VAL A 162 -0.45 13.25 0.11
N LYS A 163 -1.52 14.03 -0.12
CA LYS A 163 -2.86 13.48 -0.32
C LYS A 163 -2.92 12.53 -1.52
N LEU A 164 -2.32 12.90 -2.65
CA LEU A 164 -2.28 12.06 -3.84
C LEU A 164 -1.50 10.75 -3.60
N VAL A 165 -0.33 10.84 -2.98
CA VAL A 165 0.48 9.67 -2.62
C VAL A 165 -0.32 8.72 -1.72
N THR A 166 -1.01 9.25 -0.70
CA THR A 166 -1.88 8.45 0.17
C THR A 166 -2.99 7.74 -0.60
N LEU A 167 -3.67 8.44 -1.52
CA LEU A 167 -4.72 7.83 -2.35
C LEU A 167 -4.17 6.73 -3.26
N VAL A 168 -2.99 6.93 -3.86
CA VAL A 168 -2.33 5.91 -4.68
C VAL A 168 -2.01 4.67 -3.87
N HIS A 169 -1.46 4.83 -2.66
CA HIS A 169 -1.21 3.70 -1.76
C HIS A 169 -2.49 2.96 -1.39
N HIS A 170 -3.58 3.68 -1.10
CA HIS A 170 -4.89 3.05 -0.82
C HIS A 170 -5.48 2.32 -2.01
N MET A 171 -5.01 2.58 -3.24
CA MET A 171 -5.40 1.87 -4.45
C MET A 171 -4.39 0.77 -4.86
N GLY A 172 -3.34 0.54 -4.07
CA GLY A 172 -2.33 -0.50 -4.28
C GLY A 172 -1.17 -0.10 -5.20
N GLY A 173 -1.08 1.18 -5.61
CA GLY A 173 0.04 1.68 -6.41
C GLY A 173 1.25 2.04 -5.56
N VAL A 174 2.39 2.22 -6.24
CA VAL A 174 3.68 2.65 -5.65
C VAL A 174 4.24 3.87 -6.36
#